data_AF-W1PWM5-F1
#
_entry.id   AF-W1PWM5-F1
#
_cell.length_a   1.000
_cell.length_b   1.000
_cell.length_c   1.000
_cell.angle_alpha   90.00
_cell.angle_beta   90.00
_cell.angle_gamma   90.00
#
_symmetry.space_group_name_H-M   'P 1'
#
loop_
_entity.id
_entity.type
_entity.pdbx_description
1 polymer ?
#
loop_
_entity_poly.entity_id
_entity_poly.type
_entity_poly.pdbx_seq_one_letter_code
_entity_poly.pdbx_strand_id
1 'polypeptide(L)'
;MGTLRSFPEGLVKNCYTFGHVTQGSKNLLRASFYYGNYDRRNAPPTFDLLLDADKWATVDTADSPVFFELVYTAKRDGISVCLAQTSKDQIPFINTLEIRGLDSGMYSHISSEYVLSNSLRLAFGANCEV
;
A
#
# COMPACT_ATOMS: atom_id res chain seq x y z
N MET A 1 -13.84 5.04 -4.96
CA MET A 1 -12.54 5.66 -5.36
C MET A 1 -12.78 6.43 -6.66
N GLY A 2 -12.65 7.76 -6.65
CA GLY A 2 -13.01 8.60 -7.81
C GLY A 2 -11.83 9.17 -8.60
N THR A 3 -10.62 9.11 -8.05
CA THR A 3 -9.40 9.65 -8.65
C THR A 3 -8.24 8.67 -8.49
N LEU A 4 -7.26 8.74 -9.40
CA LEU A 4 -5.99 8.00 -9.31
C LEU A 4 -4.84 8.82 -9.89
N ARG A 5 -3.61 8.43 -9.54
CA ARG A 5 -2.39 8.88 -10.20
C ARG A 5 -1.75 7.71 -10.93
N SER A 6 -1.47 7.87 -12.22
CA SER A 6 -0.72 6.92 -13.04
C SER A 6 0.71 7.41 -13.30
N PHE A 7 1.60 6.49 -13.68
CA PHE A 7 3.01 6.77 -13.95
C PHE A 7 3.44 6.32 -15.37
N PRO A 8 2.88 6.92 -16.44
CA PRO A 8 3.06 6.45 -17.82
C PRO A 8 4.45 6.76 -18.41
N GLU A 9 5.02 7.92 -18.06
CA GLU A 9 6.32 8.40 -18.54
C GLU A 9 7.47 8.07 -17.56
N GLY A 10 7.16 7.25 -16.55
CA GLY A 10 8.00 7.06 -15.37
C GLY A 10 9.12 6.05 -15.54
N LEU A 11 10.07 6.14 -14.62
CA LEU A 11 11.03 5.08 -14.31
C LEU A 11 10.30 3.75 -14.08
N VAL A 12 11.02 2.63 -14.24
CA VAL A 12 10.53 1.27 -13.89
C VAL A 12 10.01 1.19 -12.45
N LYS A 13 10.39 2.13 -11.59
CA LYS A 13 9.97 2.25 -10.20
C LYS A 13 9.69 3.71 -9.81
N ASN A 14 8.51 3.96 -9.24
CA ASN A 14 8.08 5.28 -8.73
C ASN A 14 7.83 5.19 -7.23
N CYS A 15 8.41 6.08 -6.42
CA CYS A 15 8.38 5.97 -4.97
C CYS A 15 7.81 7.23 -4.30
N TYR A 16 6.95 7.02 -3.31
CA TYR A 16 6.58 8.02 -2.32
C TYR A 16 7.49 7.89 -1.10
N THR A 17 8.06 8.99 -0.64
CA THR A 17 8.91 9.03 0.55
C THR A 17 8.29 9.89 1.63
N PHE A 18 8.26 9.36 2.86
CA PHE A 18 7.69 10.01 4.03
C PHE A 18 8.80 10.22 5.05
N GLY A 19 9.40 11.41 5.05
CA GLY A 19 10.57 11.71 5.89
C GLY A 19 10.28 11.94 7.38
N HIS A 20 9.03 12.17 7.76
CA HIS A 20 8.64 12.47 9.14
C HIS A 20 8.32 11.22 9.99
N VAL A 21 8.84 10.05 9.60
CA VAL A 21 8.68 8.81 10.34
C VAL A 21 9.98 8.52 11.10
N THR A 22 9.90 8.34 12.41
CA THR A 22 11.07 8.02 13.25
C THR A 22 11.35 6.53 13.24
N GLN A 23 12.61 6.14 13.19
CA GLN A 23 13.03 4.75 13.38
C GLN A 23 12.43 4.15 14.67
N GLY A 24 11.96 2.91 14.58
CA GLY A 24 11.32 2.18 15.68
C GLY A 24 9.84 2.51 15.90
N SER A 25 9.30 3.55 15.25
CA SER A 25 7.86 3.84 15.32
C SER A 25 7.04 2.79 14.59
N LYS A 26 5.86 2.43 15.15
CA LYS A 26 4.89 1.55 14.51
C LYS A 26 3.94 2.39 13.66
N ASN A 27 3.74 1.96 12.42
CA ASN A 27 2.95 2.68 11.44
C ASN A 27 1.98 1.73 10.75
N LEU A 28 0.73 2.15 10.63
CA LEU A 28 -0.27 1.54 9.78
C LEU A 28 -0.12 2.11 8.37
N LEU A 29 0.10 1.25 7.38
CA LEU A 29 0.17 1.62 5.97
C LEU A 29 -1.01 1.01 5.24
N ARG A 30 -1.68 1.81 4.41
CA ARG A 30 -2.74 1.34 3.51
C ARG A 30 -2.52 1.84 2.10
N ALA A 31 -2.63 0.94 1.15
CA ALA A 31 -2.60 1.28 -0.27
C ALA A 31 -3.84 0.69 -0.95
N SER A 32 -4.42 1.44 -1.87
CA SER A 32 -5.66 1.03 -2.50
C SER A 32 -5.66 1.34 -4.01
N PHE A 33 -6.22 0.40 -4.77
CA PHE A 33 -6.10 0.34 -6.21
C PHE A 33 -7.43 -0.04 -6.84
N TYR A 34 -7.89 0.77 -7.78
CA TYR A 34 -9.04 0.54 -8.63
C TYR A 34 -8.75 1.11 -10.02
N TYR A 35 -8.61 0.20 -10.99
CA TYR A 35 -8.28 0.56 -12.37
C TYR A 35 -9.41 1.36 -13.04
N GLY A 36 -10.67 0.91 -12.90
CA GLY A 36 -11.83 1.63 -13.43
C GLY A 36 -11.77 1.94 -14.94
N ASN A 37 -10.91 1.23 -15.70
CA ASN A 37 -10.63 1.50 -17.11
C ASN A 37 -10.27 2.97 -17.41
N TYR A 38 -9.49 3.61 -16.55
CA TYR A 38 -9.19 5.04 -16.63
C TYR A 38 -8.49 5.45 -17.94
N ASP A 39 -7.76 4.54 -18.58
CA ASP A 39 -7.00 4.74 -19.81
C ASP A 39 -7.71 4.22 -21.07
N ARG A 40 -8.94 3.70 -20.93
CA ARG A 40 -9.79 3.15 -22.00
C ARG A 40 -9.20 1.93 -22.72
N ARG A 41 -8.27 1.19 -22.11
CA ARG A 41 -7.64 0.00 -22.72
C ARG A 41 -8.33 -1.31 -22.36
N ASN A 42 -9.18 -1.32 -21.33
CA ASN A 42 -9.79 -2.53 -20.76
C ASN A 42 -8.76 -3.61 -20.40
N ALA A 43 -7.55 -3.19 -20.03
CA ALA A 43 -6.42 -4.06 -19.74
C ALA A 43 -5.74 -3.57 -18.46
N PRO A 44 -6.29 -3.94 -17.28
CA PRO A 44 -5.72 -3.53 -16.00
C PRO A 44 -4.27 -4.02 -15.89
N PRO A 45 -3.33 -3.14 -15.51
CA PRO A 45 -1.93 -3.54 -15.40
C PRO A 45 -1.65 -4.27 -14.08
N THR A 46 -0.68 -5.18 -14.12
CA THR A 46 -0.12 -5.88 -12.96
C THR A 46 1.27 -5.34 -12.63
N PHE A 47 1.49 -4.92 -11.39
CA PHE A 47 2.76 -4.34 -10.96
C PHE A 47 3.03 -4.64 -9.48
N ASP A 48 4.27 -4.45 -9.03
CA ASP A 48 4.65 -4.73 -7.65
C ASP A 48 4.56 -3.48 -6.77
N LEU A 49 4.03 -3.68 -5.57
CA LEU A 49 4.04 -2.73 -4.47
C LEU A 49 5.18 -3.10 -3.53
N LEU A 50 6.08 -2.16 -3.28
CA LEU A 50 7.25 -2.34 -2.44
C LEU A 50 7.17 -1.43 -1.22
N LEU A 51 7.53 -1.97 -0.06
CA LEU A 51 7.78 -1.22 1.16
C LEU A 51 9.29 -1.16 1.39
N ASP A 52 9.84 0.03 1.39
CA ASP A 52 11.27 0.29 1.30
C ASP A 52 11.91 -0.41 0.08
N ALA A 53 12.59 -1.54 0.31
CA ALA A 53 13.18 -2.37 -0.74
C ALA A 53 12.50 -3.75 -0.87
N ASP A 54 11.61 -4.08 0.07
CA ASP A 54 11.00 -5.39 0.18
C ASP A 54 9.65 -5.42 -0.56
N LYS A 55 9.34 -6.56 -1.17
CA LYS A 55 8.04 -6.76 -1.82
C LYS A 55 6.94 -6.83 -0.76
N TRP A 56 6.01 -5.88 -0.82
CA TRP A 56 4.79 -5.91 -0.02
C TRP A 56 3.74 -6.79 -0.69
N ALA A 57 3.42 -6.51 -1.96
CA ALA A 57 2.41 -7.25 -2.70
C ALA A 57 2.58 -7.11 -4.22
N THR A 58 1.86 -7.94 -4.97
CA THR A 58 1.59 -7.69 -6.39
C THR A 58 0.18 -7.13 -6.50
N VAL A 59 0.06 -6.00 -7.18
CA VAL A 59 -1.22 -5.35 -7.47
C VAL A 59 -1.79 -5.97 -8.73
N ASP A 60 -2.97 -6.56 -8.61
CA ASP A 60 -3.80 -7.03 -9.72
C ASP A 60 -5.23 -6.53 -9.46
N THR A 61 -5.80 -5.84 -10.45
CA THR A 61 -7.16 -5.25 -10.37
C THR A 61 -8.07 -5.76 -11.48
N ALA A 62 -7.79 -6.96 -12.02
CA ALA A 62 -8.58 -7.58 -13.08
C ALA A 62 -10.07 -7.70 -12.71
N ASP A 63 -10.36 -8.21 -11.52
CA ASP A 63 -11.74 -8.54 -11.11
C ASP A 63 -12.39 -7.46 -10.22
N SER A 64 -11.61 -6.84 -9.34
CA SER A 64 -12.15 -5.94 -8.31
C SER A 64 -11.10 -4.94 -7.80
N PRO A 65 -11.52 -3.87 -7.11
CA PRO A 65 -10.59 -3.03 -6.35
C PRO A 65 -9.81 -3.87 -5.32
N VAL A 66 -8.50 -3.61 -5.20
CA VAL A 66 -7.66 -4.26 -4.19
C VAL A 66 -7.15 -3.28 -3.15
N PHE A 67 -7.03 -3.78 -1.92
CA PHE A 67 -6.65 -3.03 -0.74
C PHE A 67 -5.56 -3.81 -0.01
N PHE A 68 -4.47 -3.13 0.30
CA PHE A 68 -3.39 -3.67 1.11
C PHE A 68 -3.32 -2.87 2.41
N GLU A 69 -3.22 -3.58 3.53
CA GLU A 69 -3.05 -2.97 4.85
C GLU A 69 -1.96 -3.73 5.60
N LEU A 70 -1.00 -3.00 6.16
CA LEU A 70 0.02 -3.57 7.03
C LEU A 70 0.31 -2.69 8.24
N VAL A 71 0.85 -3.30 9.29
CA VAL A 71 1.54 -2.61 10.38
C VAL A 71 3.03 -2.90 10.25
N TYR A 72 3.82 -1.83 10.12
CA TYR A 72 5.26 -1.87 9.95
C TYR A 72 5.95 -1.07 11.06
N THR A 73 7.01 -1.65 11.62
CA THR A 73 7.93 -0.93 12.49
C THR A 73 9.03 -0.33 11.62
N ALA A 74 9.17 0.99 11.61
CA ALA A 74 10.14 1.66 10.75
C ALA A 74 11.57 1.22 11.08
N LYS A 75 12.28 0.61 10.12
CA LYS A 75 13.66 0.13 10.31
C LYS A 75 14.71 1.25 10.32
N ARG A 76 14.34 2.43 9.81
CA ARG A 76 15.17 3.63 9.70
C ARG A 76 14.27 4.86 9.73
N ASP A 77 14.88 6.04 9.74
CA ASP A 77 14.14 7.28 9.55
C ASP A 77 13.57 7.35 8.14
N GLY A 78 12.26 7.61 8.09
CA GLY A 78 11.45 7.65 6.90
C GLY A 78 10.98 6.28 6.40
N ILE A 79 9.91 6.32 5.61
CA ILE A 79 9.35 5.15 4.92
C ILE A 79 9.29 5.47 3.42
N SER A 80 9.64 4.50 2.57
CA SER A 80 9.41 4.57 1.13
C SER A 80 8.36 3.55 0.71
N VAL A 81 7.37 3.96 -0.09
CA VAL A 81 6.43 3.03 -0.74
C VAL A 81 6.55 3.21 -2.24
N CYS A 82 6.94 2.14 -2.95
CA CYS A 82 7.22 2.20 -4.37
C CYS A 82 6.26 1.32 -5.18
N LEU A 83 5.95 1.78 -6.39
CA LEU A 83 5.24 1.07 -7.41
C LEU A 83 6.23 0.72 -8.53
N ALA A 84 6.42 -0.57 -8.78
CA ALA A 84 7.43 -1.08 -9.70
C ALA A 84 6.78 -1.90 -10.83
N GLN A 85 7.13 -1.58 -12.07
CA GLN A 85 6.67 -2.33 -13.24
C GLN A 85 7.22 -3.76 -13.21
N THR A 86 6.37 -4.73 -13.50
CA THR A 86 6.78 -6.13 -13.66
C THR A 86 7.17 -6.46 -15.10
N SER A 87 6.58 -5.75 -16.07
CA SER A 87 6.93 -5.83 -17.48
C SER A 87 6.64 -4.51 -18.19
N LYS A 88 7.15 -4.37 -19.42
CA LYS A 88 6.95 -3.18 -20.23
C LYS A 88 5.45 -2.93 -20.45
N ASP A 89 5.07 -1.66 -20.47
CA ASP A 89 3.69 -1.19 -20.71
C ASP A 89 2.68 -1.54 -19.60
N GLN A 90 3.11 -2.20 -18.51
CA GLN A 90 2.33 -2.37 -17.27
C GLN A 90 2.43 -1.12 -16.40
N ILE A 91 1.67 -0.08 -16.75
CA ILE A 91 1.77 1.25 -16.14
C ILE A 91 1.21 1.23 -14.71
N PRO A 92 2.02 1.46 -13.66
CA PRO A 92 1.54 1.47 -12.30
C PRO A 92 0.63 2.67 -12.05
N PHE A 93 -0.30 2.50 -11.13
CA PHE A 93 -1.19 3.56 -10.68
C PHE A 93 -1.52 3.39 -9.20
N ILE A 94 -2.05 4.43 -8.54
CA ILE A 94 -2.52 4.36 -7.16
C ILE A 94 -3.70 5.30 -6.94
N ASN A 95 -4.69 4.87 -6.16
CA ASN A 95 -5.81 5.72 -5.76
C ASN A 95 -5.51 6.43 -4.44
N THR A 96 -5.14 5.68 -3.41
CA THR A 96 -4.85 6.20 -2.08
C THR A 96 -3.65 5.51 -1.47
N LEU A 97 -2.79 6.30 -0.82
CA LEU A 97 -1.75 5.84 0.08
C LEU A 97 -1.93 6.57 1.43
N GLU A 98 -2.15 5.81 2.49
CA GLU A 98 -2.28 6.31 3.86
C GLU A 98 -1.13 5.76 4.70
N ILE A 99 -0.51 6.63 5.49
CA ILE A 99 0.44 6.25 6.54
C ILE A 99 -0.01 6.93 7.83
N ARG A 100 -0.17 6.13 8.89
CA ARG A 100 -0.62 6.60 10.19
C ARG A 100 0.25 6.01 11.29
N GLY A 101 0.86 6.87 12.12
CA GLY A 101 1.53 6.44 13.33
C GLY A 101 0.56 5.77 14.30
N LEU A 102 1.02 4.70 14.94
CA LEU A 102 0.29 3.96 15.98
C LEU A 102 0.92 4.21 17.35
N ASP A 103 0.11 4.06 18.41
CA ASP A 103 0.61 4.13 19.78
C ASP A 103 1.62 3.02 20.06
N SER A 104 2.64 3.33 20.85
CA SER A 104 3.77 2.41 21.14
C SER A 104 3.34 1.08 21.79
N GLY A 105 2.22 1.09 22.52
CA GLY A 105 1.63 -0.11 23.11
C GLY A 105 0.93 -1.04 22.12
N MET A 106 0.52 -0.54 20.95
CA MET A 106 -0.19 -1.35 19.96
C MET A 106 0.76 -2.40 19.37
N TYR A 107 0.34 -3.67 19.39
CA TYR A 107 1.13 -4.80 18.88
C TYR A 107 2.55 -4.88 19.47
N SER A 108 2.74 -4.45 20.72
CA SER A 108 4.06 -4.41 21.39
C SER A 108 4.66 -5.80 21.66
N HIS A 109 3.82 -6.83 21.74
CA HIS A 109 4.23 -8.23 21.93
C HIS A 109 4.75 -8.89 20.64
N ILE A 110 4.62 -8.22 19.49
CA ILE A 110 5.14 -8.69 18.21
C ILE A 110 6.49 -8.02 17.95
N SER A 111 7.50 -8.85 17.64
CA SER A 111 8.84 -8.39 17.27
C SER A 111 8.79 -7.43 16.07
N SER A 112 9.63 -6.39 16.12
CA SER A 112 9.76 -5.39 15.05
C SER A 112 10.29 -5.95 13.73
N GLU A 113 10.83 -7.17 13.74
CA GLU A 113 11.31 -7.86 12.53
C GLU A 113 10.16 -8.34 11.63
N TYR A 114 8.95 -8.48 12.19
CA TYR A 114 7.78 -8.94 11.45
C TYR A 114 6.90 -7.77 10.99
N VAL A 115 6.32 -7.93 9.81
CA VAL A 115 5.24 -7.10 9.30
C VAL A 115 3.92 -7.80 9.57
N LEU A 116 2.94 -7.07 10.10
CA LEU A 116 1.60 -7.61 10.30
C LEU A 116 0.74 -7.25 9.10
N SER A 117 0.30 -8.25 8.33
CA SER A 117 -0.70 -8.06 7.29
C SER A 117 -2.10 -8.23 7.90
N ASN A 118 -3.02 -7.32 7.58
CA ASN A 118 -4.38 -7.44 8.06
C ASN A 118 -5.15 -8.48 7.24
N SER A 119 -5.57 -9.56 7.90
CA SER A 119 -6.46 -10.56 7.28
C SER A 119 -7.93 -10.18 7.39
N LEU A 120 -8.37 -9.73 8.57
CA LEU A 120 -9.77 -9.46 8.85
C LEU A 120 -9.91 -8.51 10.04
N ARG A 121 -10.79 -7.51 9.91
CA ARG A 121 -11.23 -6.65 11.00
C ARG A 121 -12.74 -6.79 11.15
N LEU A 122 -13.18 -7.28 12.30
CA LEU A 122 -14.59 -7.42 12.64
C LEU A 122 -14.92 -6.61 13.89
N ALA A 123 -16.06 -5.93 13.87
CA ALA A 123 -16.67 -5.31 15.03
C ALA A 123 -17.82 -6.21 15.50
N PHE A 124 -17.56 -7.08 16.47
CA PHE A 124 -18.57 -8.00 16.99
C PHE A 124 -19.68 -7.25 17.74
N GLY A 125 -20.94 -7.57 17.42
CA GLY A 125 -22.11 -6.97 18.07
C GLY A 125 -22.33 -5.49 17.74
N ALA A 126 -21.57 -4.91 16.81
CA ALA A 126 -21.83 -3.58 16.31
C ALA A 126 -23.08 -3.59 15.42
N ASN A 127 -23.89 -2.52 15.51
CA ASN A 127 -24.92 -2.26 14.51
C ASN A 127 -24.21 -2.00 13.17
N CYS A 128 -24.76 -2.51 12.05
CA CYS A 128 -24.29 -2.10 10.73
C CYS A 128 -24.60 -0.61 10.56
N GLU A 129 -23.61 0.25 10.75
CA GLU A 129 -23.70 1.63 10.32
C GLU A 129 -23.55 1.65 8.79
N VAL A 130 -24.59 2.16 8.11
CA VAL A 130 -24.69 2.29 6.64
C VAL A 130 -24.01 3.56 6.19
#